data_AF-A0A4V3A996-F1
#
_entry.id   AF-A0A4V3A996-F1
#
_cell.length_a   1.000
_cell.length_b   1.000
_cell.length_c   1.000
_cell.angle_alpha   90.00
_cell.angle_beta   90.00
_cell.angle_gamma   90.00
#
_symmetry.space_group_name_H-M   'P 1'
#
loop_
_entity.id
_entity.type
_entity.pdbx_description
1 polymer ?
#
loop_
_entity_poly.entity_id
_entity_poly.type
_entity_poly.pdbx_seq_one_letter_code
_entity_poly.pdbx_strand_id
1 'polypeptide(L)'
;MTPAGAAARTGGPGLREGGFALLLVLWSMALLALIGTQVAATGRAEALLAANLRTAAMAEAAADGAVHQAVFHLLAPPEQRWPADGMERALPLPGGAAALLRIESEQGKVNPNLATSPLLQALLLQLGAEPRAAAGLAAAILDWRTAGLRPRPGGAKEPQYRAAGRDHAPPGRPFESLEELGLVLGMTPPLLARLAPFLSIHQGAEPDPRFAAPPVLQALRAAQGGEDDLAADPDAAPVVTITAAVALPGGARFTRRAVVRLGPGGRGRGWQVLEWGVPDSLP
;
A
#
# COMPACT_ATOMS: atom_id res chain seq x y z
N MET A 1 112.40 -39.08 6.16
CA MET A 1 111.76 -39.36 7.47
C MET A 1 110.50 -38.53 7.59
N THR A 2 109.45 -39.10 8.17
CA THR A 2 108.20 -38.46 8.64
C THR A 2 108.34 -38.03 10.11
N PRO A 3 107.35 -37.37 10.76
CA PRO A 3 106.09 -36.79 10.26
C PRO A 3 106.27 -35.23 10.13
N ALA A 4 105.37 -34.27 10.37
CA ALA A 4 103.98 -34.21 10.87
C ALA A 4 103.29 -32.90 10.41
N GLY A 5 102.06 -32.60 10.89
CA GLY A 5 101.49 -31.24 10.83
C GLY A 5 100.06 -31.09 10.29
N ALA A 6 99.17 -32.06 10.47
CA ALA A 6 97.80 -31.99 9.94
C ALA A 6 96.86 -31.11 10.80
N ALA A 7 96.39 -30.00 10.24
CA ALA A 7 95.31 -29.17 10.80
C ALA A 7 94.02 -29.36 9.98
N ALA A 8 93.18 -30.32 10.39
CA ALA A 8 91.91 -30.59 9.73
C ALA A 8 90.89 -29.48 10.03
N ARG A 9 90.41 -28.79 8.98
CA ARG A 9 89.32 -27.81 9.10
C ARG A 9 88.00 -28.55 9.31
N THR A 10 87.45 -28.47 10.52
CA THR A 10 86.12 -29.00 10.87
C THR A 10 85.02 -28.17 10.23
N GLY A 11 84.68 -28.49 8.97
CA GLY A 11 83.46 -27.98 8.35
C GLY A 11 82.23 -28.58 9.04
N GLY A 12 81.58 -27.81 9.91
CA GLY A 12 80.31 -28.23 10.52
C GLY A 12 79.22 -28.40 9.45
N PRO A 13 78.37 -29.45 9.53
CA PRO A 13 77.30 -29.65 8.58
C PRO A 13 76.27 -28.53 8.70
N GLY A 14 76.02 -27.81 7.60
CA GLY A 14 74.99 -26.77 7.55
C GLY A 14 73.62 -27.36 7.88
N LEU A 15 72.96 -26.83 8.91
CA LEU A 15 71.61 -27.24 9.30
C LEU A 15 70.62 -26.90 8.16
N ARG A 16 69.69 -27.82 7.90
CA ARG A 16 68.78 -27.74 6.74
C ARG A 16 67.57 -26.85 7.03
N GLU A 17 67.77 -25.53 7.02
CA GLU A 17 66.73 -24.53 7.32
C GLU A 17 65.59 -24.44 6.28
N GLY A 18 65.79 -24.99 5.08
CA GLY A 18 64.85 -24.86 3.94
C GLY A 18 63.44 -25.41 4.15
N GLY A 19 63.20 -26.25 5.17
CA GLY A 19 61.87 -26.79 5.46
C GLY A 19 60.90 -25.78 6.09
N PHE A 20 61.40 -24.89 6.96
CA PHE A 20 60.55 -23.93 7.69
C PHE A 20 60.08 -22.77 6.80
N ALA A 21 60.96 -22.30 5.90
CA ALA A 21 60.64 -21.26 4.93
C ALA A 21 59.47 -21.65 4.01
N LEU A 22 59.44 -22.90 3.52
CA LEU A 22 58.33 -23.40 2.69
C LEU A 22 57.00 -23.41 3.45
N LEU A 23 57.02 -23.77 4.73
CA LEU A 23 55.82 -23.76 5.58
C LEU A 23 55.31 -22.34 5.82
N LEU A 24 56.19 -21.36 6.07
CA LEU A 24 55.81 -19.94 6.17
C LEU A 24 55.22 -19.39 4.87
N VAL A 25 55.80 -19.76 3.71
CA VAL A 25 55.26 -19.35 2.39
C VAL A 25 53.88 -19.97 2.16
N LEU A 26 53.69 -21.26 2.44
CA LEU A 26 52.41 -21.94 2.28
C LEU A 26 51.31 -21.32 3.16
N TRP A 27 51.61 -21.04 4.43
CA TRP A 27 50.67 -20.35 5.33
C TRP A 27 50.38 -18.92 4.91
N SER A 28 51.39 -18.18 4.42
CA SER A 28 51.21 -16.84 3.86
C SER A 28 50.30 -16.86 2.63
N MET A 29 50.51 -17.81 1.71
CA MET A 29 49.65 -18.00 0.54
C MET A 29 48.22 -18.38 0.93
N ALA A 30 48.04 -19.26 1.92
CA ALA A 30 46.72 -19.65 2.42
C ALA A 30 45.97 -18.45 3.05
N LEU A 31 46.66 -17.62 3.85
CA LEU A 31 46.08 -16.41 4.44
C LEU A 31 45.71 -15.37 3.37
N LEU A 32 46.59 -15.13 2.40
CA LEU A 32 46.32 -14.21 1.28
C LEU A 32 45.15 -14.70 0.41
N ALA A 33 45.08 -16.01 0.15
CA ALA A 33 43.96 -16.62 -0.58
C ALA A 33 42.63 -16.50 0.19
N LEU A 34 42.64 -16.67 1.52
CA LEU A 34 41.46 -16.48 2.37
C LEU A 34 40.97 -15.02 2.33
N ILE A 35 41.88 -14.05 2.51
CA ILE A 35 41.56 -12.61 2.45
C ILE A 35 41.02 -12.24 1.06
N GLY A 36 41.69 -12.66 -0.02
CA GLY A 36 41.24 -12.43 -1.39
C GLY A 36 39.86 -13.05 -1.68
N THR A 37 39.58 -14.23 -1.11
CA THR A 37 38.28 -14.90 -1.23
C THR A 37 37.18 -14.14 -0.50
N GLN A 38 37.46 -13.63 0.71
CA GLN A 38 36.51 -12.80 1.47
C GLN A 38 36.19 -11.49 0.74
N VAL A 39 37.20 -10.75 0.26
CA VAL A 39 36.99 -9.51 -0.52
C VAL A 39 36.23 -9.78 -1.82
N ALA A 40 36.51 -10.89 -2.51
CA ALA A 40 35.77 -11.30 -3.69
C ALA A 40 34.35 -11.82 -3.38
N ALA A 41 34.03 -12.17 -2.14
CA ALA A 41 32.69 -12.55 -1.71
C ALA A 41 31.86 -11.30 -1.33
N THR A 42 32.43 -10.38 -0.54
CA THR A 42 31.75 -9.12 -0.17
C THR A 42 31.47 -8.25 -1.39
N GLY A 43 32.44 -8.05 -2.29
CA GLY A 43 32.24 -7.27 -3.51
C GLY A 43 31.17 -7.85 -4.45
N ARG A 44 30.97 -9.17 -4.46
CA ARG A 44 29.86 -9.81 -5.18
C ARG A 44 28.51 -9.59 -4.48
N ALA A 45 28.46 -9.68 -3.16
CA ALA A 45 27.25 -9.43 -2.37
C ALA A 45 26.79 -7.96 -2.50
N GLU A 46 27.73 -7.01 -2.43
CA GLU A 46 27.49 -5.58 -2.64
C GLU A 46 26.99 -5.29 -4.06
N ALA A 47 27.61 -5.88 -5.09
CA ALA A 47 27.17 -5.74 -6.47
C ALA A 47 25.74 -6.28 -6.71
N LEU A 48 25.41 -7.43 -6.12
CA LEU A 48 24.06 -8.00 -6.18
C LEU A 48 23.03 -7.13 -5.43
N LEU A 49 23.39 -6.60 -4.25
CA LEU A 49 22.54 -5.68 -3.50
C LEU A 49 22.28 -4.39 -4.28
N ALA A 50 23.31 -3.78 -4.86
CA ALA A 50 23.19 -2.58 -5.68
C ALA A 50 22.35 -2.82 -6.94
N ALA A 51 22.50 -3.98 -7.59
CA ALA A 51 21.66 -4.37 -8.73
C ALA A 51 20.17 -4.55 -8.33
N ASN A 52 19.90 -5.19 -7.20
CA ASN A 52 18.56 -5.39 -6.68
C ASN A 52 17.89 -4.05 -6.31
N LEU A 53 18.59 -3.18 -5.58
CA LEU A 53 18.10 -1.84 -5.21
C LEU A 53 17.80 -0.98 -6.45
N ARG A 54 18.69 -0.97 -7.44
CA ARG A 54 18.46 -0.29 -8.73
C ARG A 54 17.22 -0.82 -9.44
N THR A 55 17.05 -2.15 -9.48
CA THR A 55 15.94 -2.79 -10.21
C THR A 55 14.60 -2.57 -9.49
N ALA A 56 14.58 -2.56 -8.15
CA ALA A 56 13.41 -2.18 -7.37
C ALA A 56 13.00 -0.71 -7.61
N ALA A 57 13.95 0.23 -7.55
CA ALA A 57 13.70 1.64 -7.82
C ALA A 57 13.21 1.88 -9.27
N MET A 58 13.71 1.11 -10.25
CA MET A 58 13.19 1.14 -11.62
C MET A 58 11.75 0.62 -11.73
N ALA A 59 11.36 -0.38 -10.93
CA ALA A 59 10.01 -0.91 -10.93
C ALA A 59 9.01 0.06 -10.25
N GLU A 60 9.41 0.69 -9.15
CA GLU A 60 8.62 1.75 -8.50
C GLU A 60 8.43 2.96 -9.42
N ALA A 61 9.50 3.51 -10.00
CA ALA A 61 9.42 4.65 -10.91
C ALA A 61 8.57 4.34 -12.16
N ALA A 62 8.58 3.09 -12.64
CA ALA A 62 7.73 2.63 -13.72
C ALA A 62 6.25 2.54 -13.32
N ALA A 63 5.94 2.13 -12.09
CA ALA A 63 4.56 2.10 -11.57
C ALA A 63 4.01 3.52 -11.35
N ASP A 64 4.83 4.43 -10.83
CA ASP A 64 4.48 5.86 -10.75
C ASP A 64 4.25 6.48 -12.12
N GLY A 65 5.09 6.14 -13.12
CA GLY A 65 4.86 6.52 -14.51
C GLY A 65 3.53 5.99 -15.06
N ALA A 66 3.19 4.72 -14.79
CA ALA A 66 1.93 4.12 -15.20
C ALA A 66 0.70 4.78 -14.55
N VAL A 67 0.77 5.19 -13.27
CA VAL A 67 -0.28 5.99 -12.62
C VAL A 67 -0.46 7.35 -13.31
N HIS A 68 0.63 8.06 -13.60
CA HIS A 68 0.53 9.34 -14.32
C HIS A 68 -0.04 9.18 -15.75
N GLN A 69 0.28 8.08 -16.44
CA GLN A 69 -0.30 7.79 -17.75
C GLN A 69 -1.79 7.41 -17.67
N ALA A 70 -2.20 6.67 -16.64
CA ALA A 70 -3.61 6.42 -16.37
C ALA A 70 -4.40 7.74 -16.14
N VAL A 71 -3.83 8.68 -15.38
CA VAL A 71 -4.42 10.01 -15.18
C VAL A 71 -4.51 10.80 -16.49
N PHE A 72 -3.51 10.71 -17.38
CA PHE A 72 -3.59 11.31 -18.72
C PHE A 72 -4.76 10.74 -19.53
N HIS A 73 -4.94 9.41 -19.54
CA HIS A 73 -6.08 8.77 -20.22
C HIS A 73 -7.44 9.05 -19.56
N LEU A 74 -7.49 9.35 -18.27
CA LEU A 74 -8.72 9.77 -17.58
C LEU A 74 -9.13 11.22 -17.92
N LEU A 75 -8.16 12.09 -18.20
CA LEU A 75 -8.37 13.49 -18.58
C LEU A 75 -8.52 13.71 -20.08
N ALA A 76 -8.37 12.65 -20.89
CA ALA A 76 -8.55 12.69 -22.34
C ALA A 76 -9.98 13.11 -22.76
N PRO A 77 -10.19 13.54 -24.03
CA PRO A 77 -11.51 13.71 -24.62
C PRO A 77 -12.35 12.42 -24.51
N PRO A 78 -13.69 12.50 -24.43
CA PRO A 78 -14.55 11.34 -24.13
C PRO A 78 -14.30 10.10 -25.02
N GLU A 79 -14.01 10.30 -26.30
CA GLU A 79 -13.70 9.23 -27.28
C GLU A 79 -12.45 8.41 -26.96
N GLN A 80 -11.51 8.99 -26.20
CA GLN A 80 -10.21 8.40 -25.87
C GLN A 80 -10.08 8.14 -24.36
N ARG A 81 -11.13 8.45 -23.58
CA ARG A 81 -11.12 8.39 -22.13
C ARG A 81 -11.26 6.96 -21.63
N TRP A 82 -10.39 6.56 -20.72
CA TRP A 82 -10.52 5.25 -20.08
C TRP A 82 -11.62 5.29 -19.00
N PRO A 83 -12.57 4.34 -19.00
CA PRO A 83 -13.56 4.24 -17.93
C PRO A 83 -12.94 3.73 -16.61
N ALA A 84 -13.50 4.19 -15.49
CA ALA A 84 -13.16 3.78 -14.13
C ALA A 84 -14.05 2.61 -13.66
N ASP A 85 -14.06 1.54 -14.46
CA ASP A 85 -14.93 0.36 -14.39
C ASP A 85 -14.37 -0.80 -13.54
N GLY A 86 -13.16 -0.65 -13.00
CA GLY A 86 -12.45 -1.70 -12.25
C GLY A 86 -11.82 -2.79 -13.13
N MET A 87 -11.89 -2.68 -14.47
CA MET A 87 -11.25 -3.65 -15.37
C MET A 87 -9.73 -3.45 -15.44
N GLU A 88 -9.00 -4.54 -15.60
CA GLU A 88 -7.56 -4.53 -15.82
C GLU A 88 -7.22 -4.22 -17.28
N ARG A 89 -6.23 -3.35 -17.48
CA ARG A 89 -5.74 -2.90 -18.79
C ARG A 89 -4.22 -3.05 -18.84
N ALA A 90 -3.71 -3.74 -19.86
CA ALA A 90 -2.27 -3.81 -20.09
C ALA A 90 -1.77 -2.52 -20.76
N LEU A 91 -0.78 -1.87 -20.14
CA LEU A 91 -0.08 -0.71 -20.66
C LEU A 91 1.39 -1.08 -20.93
N PRO A 92 1.86 -1.05 -22.20
CA PRO A 92 3.28 -1.20 -22.50
C PRO A 92 4.08 0.01 -22.00
N LEU A 93 5.22 -0.25 -21.35
CA LEU A 93 6.14 0.77 -20.84
C LEU A 93 7.47 0.75 -21.60
N PRO A 94 8.24 1.86 -21.58
CA PRO A 94 9.59 1.91 -22.17
C PRO A 94 10.51 0.80 -21.63
N GLY A 95 11.40 0.30 -22.49
CA GLY A 95 12.35 -0.76 -22.13
C GLY A 95 11.75 -2.18 -22.07
N GLY A 96 10.53 -2.39 -22.59
CA GLY A 96 9.89 -3.71 -22.65
C GLY A 96 9.24 -4.16 -21.34
N ALA A 97 9.07 -3.25 -20.38
CA ALA A 97 8.24 -3.47 -19.20
C ALA A 97 6.75 -3.36 -19.55
N ALA A 98 5.89 -3.88 -18.67
CA ALA A 98 4.45 -3.72 -18.78
C ALA A 98 3.83 -3.40 -17.41
N ALA A 99 2.79 -2.57 -17.42
CA ALA A 99 1.91 -2.35 -16.28
C ALA A 99 0.55 -3.02 -16.53
N LEU A 100 0.00 -3.69 -15.52
CA LEU A 100 -1.42 -3.96 -15.40
C LEU A 100 -2.05 -2.82 -14.59
N LEU A 101 -2.94 -2.07 -15.22
CA LEU A 101 -3.64 -0.93 -14.63
C LEU A 101 -5.10 -1.28 -14.36
N ARG A 102 -5.54 -1.09 -13.12
CA ARG A 102 -6.93 -1.19 -12.69
C ARG A 102 -7.39 0.18 -12.18
N ILE A 103 -8.50 0.69 -12.71
CA ILE A 103 -9.03 2.01 -12.35
C ILE A 103 -10.45 1.85 -11.84
N GLU A 104 -10.69 2.15 -10.57
CA GLU A 104 -11.99 2.07 -9.92
C GLU A 104 -12.53 3.47 -9.63
N SER A 105 -13.84 3.67 -9.77
CA SER A 105 -14.47 4.90 -9.29
C SER A 105 -14.72 4.84 -7.79
N GLU A 106 -14.28 5.86 -7.06
CA GLU A 106 -14.64 6.06 -5.65
C GLU A 106 -16.02 6.73 -5.51
N GLN A 107 -16.56 7.28 -6.60
CA GLN A 107 -17.84 8.01 -6.61
C GLN A 107 -19.02 7.13 -6.16
N GLY A 108 -18.98 5.82 -6.42
CA GLY A 108 -20.03 4.87 -6.01
C GLY A 108 -19.95 4.40 -4.55
N LYS A 109 -19.02 4.93 -3.75
CA LYS A 109 -18.72 4.48 -2.38
C LYS A 109 -19.23 5.48 -1.35
N VAL A 110 -19.66 4.98 -0.19
CA VAL A 110 -20.20 5.77 0.92
C VAL A 110 -19.05 6.37 1.74
N ASN A 111 -19.02 7.69 1.90
CA ASN A 111 -18.05 8.32 2.78
C ASN A 111 -18.54 8.32 4.24
N PRO A 112 -17.89 7.59 5.18
CA PRO A 112 -18.31 7.56 6.58
C PRO A 112 -18.18 8.93 7.28
N ASN A 113 -17.46 9.89 6.71
CA ASN A 113 -17.40 11.27 7.19
C ASN A 113 -18.59 12.14 6.79
N LEU A 114 -19.29 11.80 5.70
CA LEU A 114 -20.39 12.61 5.15
C LEU A 114 -21.75 11.93 5.36
N ALA A 115 -21.82 10.62 5.13
CA ALA A 115 -23.04 9.83 5.04
C ALA A 115 -24.02 10.06 6.21
N THR A 116 -25.30 10.09 5.88
CA THR A 116 -26.40 10.25 6.84
C THR A 116 -26.64 8.98 7.66
N SER A 117 -27.30 9.10 8.82
CA SER A 117 -27.62 7.92 9.64
C SER A 117 -28.52 6.91 8.92
N PRO A 118 -29.55 7.31 8.13
CA PRO A 118 -30.33 6.36 7.34
C PRO A 118 -29.50 5.62 6.29
N LEU A 119 -28.60 6.31 5.57
CA LEU A 119 -27.74 5.67 4.55
C LEU A 119 -26.78 4.64 5.18
N LEU A 120 -26.15 4.98 6.30
CA LEU A 120 -25.28 4.05 7.03
C LEU A 120 -26.07 2.86 7.59
N GLN A 121 -27.24 3.10 8.20
CA GLN A 121 -28.09 2.02 8.71
C GLN A 121 -28.57 1.09 7.58
N ALA A 122 -28.99 1.66 6.45
CA ALA A 122 -29.46 0.90 5.30
C ALA A 122 -28.33 0.06 4.67
N LEU A 123 -27.12 0.60 4.53
CA LEU A 123 -25.97 -0.18 4.03
C LEU A 123 -25.60 -1.32 4.99
N LEU A 124 -25.60 -1.07 6.30
CA LEU A 124 -25.36 -2.11 7.30
C LEU A 124 -26.43 -3.21 7.27
N LEU A 125 -27.70 -2.86 7.03
CA LEU A 125 -28.80 -3.81 6.82
C LEU A 125 -28.59 -4.67 5.55
N GLN A 126 -28.23 -4.07 4.41
CA GLN A 126 -27.95 -4.84 3.17
C GLN A 126 -26.73 -5.75 3.29
N LEU A 127 -25.79 -5.43 4.19
CA LEU A 127 -24.67 -6.28 4.57
C LEU A 127 -25.02 -7.27 5.70
N GLY A 128 -26.29 -7.45 6.03
CA GLY A 128 -26.77 -8.46 6.97
C GLY A 128 -26.37 -8.19 8.43
N ALA A 129 -26.38 -6.93 8.86
CA ALA A 129 -26.39 -6.58 10.28
C ALA A 129 -27.83 -6.57 10.83
N GLU A 130 -28.02 -7.09 12.04
CA GLU A 130 -29.31 -7.06 12.75
C GLU A 130 -29.86 -5.62 12.87
N PRO A 131 -31.18 -5.35 12.70
CA PRO A 131 -31.70 -3.98 12.61
C PRO A 131 -31.36 -3.07 13.80
N ARG A 132 -31.32 -3.62 15.02
CA ARG A 132 -30.90 -2.89 16.22
C ARG A 132 -29.39 -2.60 16.23
N ALA A 133 -28.58 -3.53 15.75
CA ALA A 133 -27.13 -3.36 15.63
C ALA A 133 -26.79 -2.36 14.52
N ALA A 134 -27.45 -2.44 13.37
CA ALA A 134 -27.30 -1.48 12.26
C ALA A 134 -27.64 -0.04 12.70
N ALA A 135 -28.74 0.15 13.44
CA ALA A 135 -29.13 1.45 13.98
C ALA A 135 -28.10 2.00 14.99
N GLY A 136 -27.70 1.18 15.97
CA GLY A 136 -26.73 1.59 16.99
C GLY A 136 -25.34 1.87 16.41
N LEU A 137 -24.88 1.05 15.47
CA LEU A 137 -23.59 1.23 14.80
C LEU A 137 -23.58 2.46 13.90
N ALA A 138 -24.66 2.73 13.15
CA ALA A 138 -24.79 3.98 12.39
C ALA A 138 -24.73 5.22 13.30
N ALA A 139 -25.41 5.19 14.45
CA ALA A 139 -25.35 6.25 15.44
C ALA A 139 -23.95 6.37 16.09
N ALA A 140 -23.25 5.26 16.32
CA ALA A 140 -21.89 5.24 16.85
C ALA A 140 -20.84 5.75 15.83
N ILE A 141 -21.01 5.50 14.53
CA ILE A 141 -20.18 6.10 13.45
C ILE A 141 -20.38 7.62 13.41
N LEU A 142 -21.63 8.10 13.55
CA LEU A 142 -21.91 9.53 13.66
C LEU A 142 -21.32 10.14 14.94
N ASP A 143 -21.36 9.43 16.08
CA ASP A 143 -20.76 9.87 17.33
C ASP A 143 -19.23 9.79 17.34
N TRP A 144 -18.60 8.93 16.53
CA TRP A 144 -17.16 8.95 16.26
C TRP A 144 -16.73 10.30 15.69
N ARG A 145 -17.38 10.70 14.59
CA ARG A 145 -16.98 11.88 13.79
C ARG A 145 -17.45 13.24 14.30
N THR A 146 -18.36 13.27 15.28
CA THR A 146 -18.97 14.53 15.79
C THR A 146 -18.39 14.91 17.15
N ALA A 147 -17.92 16.15 17.29
CA ALA A 147 -17.44 16.67 18.58
C ALA A 147 -18.51 16.66 19.69
N GLY A 148 -18.07 16.63 20.95
CA GLY A 148 -18.94 16.68 22.14
C GLY A 148 -19.15 15.35 22.85
N LEU A 149 -19.70 15.43 24.08
CA LEU A 149 -19.71 14.33 25.06
C LEU A 149 -21.03 13.56 25.16
N ARG A 150 -22.14 14.10 24.65
CA ARG A 150 -23.46 13.44 24.68
C ARG A 150 -23.60 12.51 23.46
N PRO A 151 -23.96 11.22 23.64
CA PRO A 151 -24.24 10.33 22.53
C PRO A 151 -25.60 10.64 21.89
N ARG A 152 -25.78 10.20 20.65
CA ARG A 152 -27.09 10.11 19.98
C ARG A 152 -27.91 8.94 20.55
N PRO A 153 -29.24 8.88 20.32
CA PRO A 153 -30.03 7.69 20.64
C PRO A 153 -29.45 6.44 19.96
N GLY A 154 -29.10 5.43 20.76
CA GLY A 154 -28.41 4.21 20.28
C GLY A 154 -26.92 4.39 19.94
N GLY A 155 -26.40 5.62 19.95
CA GLY A 155 -25.00 5.94 19.72
C GLY A 155 -24.11 5.74 20.96
N ALA A 156 -22.84 6.10 20.83
CA ALA A 156 -21.84 5.79 21.84
C ALA A 156 -20.76 6.89 21.93
N LYS A 157 -20.50 7.32 23.17
CA LYS A 157 -19.41 8.23 23.58
C LYS A 157 -18.57 7.58 24.68
N GLU A 158 -17.59 8.29 25.20
CA GLU A 158 -16.68 7.80 26.26
C GLU A 158 -17.37 6.98 27.38
N PRO A 159 -18.54 7.34 27.93
CA PRO A 159 -19.21 6.52 28.95
C PRO A 159 -19.62 5.13 28.45
N GLN A 160 -20.08 5.00 27.21
CA GLN A 160 -20.47 3.73 26.60
C GLN A 160 -19.24 2.87 26.28
N TYR A 161 -18.17 3.49 25.79
CA TYR A 161 -16.91 2.79 25.50
C TYR A 161 -16.27 2.25 26.78
N ARG A 162 -16.20 3.08 27.83
CA ARG A 162 -15.70 2.70 29.16
C ARG A 162 -16.55 1.59 29.79
N ALA A 163 -17.89 1.67 29.68
CA ALA A 163 -18.79 0.61 30.14
C ALA A 163 -18.65 -0.71 29.35
N ALA A 164 -18.22 -0.64 28.09
CA ALA A 164 -17.87 -1.79 27.25
C ALA A 164 -16.40 -2.24 27.42
N GLY A 165 -15.70 -1.78 28.46
CA GLY A 165 -14.32 -2.18 28.76
C GLY A 165 -13.27 -1.66 27.78
N ARG A 166 -13.55 -0.60 27.02
CA ARG A 166 -12.59 0.04 26.12
C ARG A 166 -11.77 1.11 26.84
N ASP A 167 -10.51 1.19 26.44
CA ASP A 167 -9.47 2.14 26.85
C ASP A 167 -9.51 3.45 26.05
N HIS A 168 -10.10 3.42 24.85
CA HIS A 168 -10.27 4.53 23.92
C HIS A 168 -11.72 5.02 23.84
N ALA A 169 -11.92 6.18 23.24
CA ALA A 169 -13.22 6.79 23.01
C ALA A 169 -13.26 7.55 21.66
N PRO A 170 -14.47 7.83 21.12
CA PRO A 170 -14.69 8.69 19.97
C PRO A 170 -13.87 9.99 20.01
N PRO A 171 -12.99 10.25 19.02
CA PRO A 171 -12.13 11.42 19.02
C PRO A 171 -12.89 12.70 18.63
N GLY A 172 -14.14 12.59 18.14
CA GLY A 172 -15.00 13.73 17.83
C GLY A 172 -14.60 14.50 16.57
N ARG A 173 -13.80 13.88 15.71
CA ARG A 173 -13.25 14.41 14.45
C ARG A 173 -13.48 13.41 13.31
N PRO A 174 -13.42 13.84 12.04
CA PRO A 174 -13.46 12.93 10.90
C PRO A 174 -12.47 11.77 11.01
N PHE A 175 -12.89 10.62 10.45
CA PHE A 175 -12.06 9.46 10.17
C PHE A 175 -10.93 9.87 9.21
N GLU A 176 -9.68 9.59 9.60
CA GLU A 176 -8.46 9.75 8.79
C GLU A 176 -8.12 8.46 8.05
N SER A 177 -8.59 7.30 8.53
CA SER A 177 -8.48 6.00 7.86
C SER A 177 -9.80 5.21 7.86
N LEU A 178 -9.86 4.10 7.12
CA LEU A 178 -11.01 3.18 7.20
C LEU A 178 -10.85 2.18 8.35
N GLU A 179 -9.63 1.90 8.79
CA GLU A 179 -9.33 1.00 9.91
C GLU A 179 -9.88 1.52 11.25
N GLU A 180 -9.97 2.84 11.43
CA GLU A 180 -10.64 3.48 12.57
C GLU A 180 -12.08 2.99 12.77
N LEU A 181 -12.79 2.57 11.71
CA LEU A 181 -14.14 2.00 11.84
C LEU A 181 -14.14 0.71 12.68
N GLY A 182 -13.03 -0.03 12.74
CA GLY A 182 -12.84 -1.19 13.61
C GLY A 182 -12.78 -0.87 15.10
N LEU A 183 -12.53 0.40 15.46
CA LEU A 183 -12.59 0.90 16.84
C LEU A 183 -14.02 1.33 17.24
N VAL A 184 -14.93 1.53 16.28
CA VAL A 184 -16.29 2.00 16.58
C VAL A 184 -17.06 0.93 17.35
N LEU A 185 -17.62 1.32 18.50
CA LEU A 185 -18.36 0.41 19.38
C LEU A 185 -19.56 -0.22 18.65
N GLY A 186 -19.55 -1.55 18.56
CA GLY A 186 -20.53 -2.34 17.82
C GLY A 186 -20.05 -2.84 16.44
N MET A 187 -18.93 -2.34 15.93
CA MET A 187 -18.29 -2.92 14.74
C MET A 187 -17.70 -4.31 15.07
N THR A 188 -17.70 -5.20 14.07
CA THR A 188 -17.04 -6.51 14.15
C THR A 188 -16.16 -6.72 12.91
N PRO A 189 -15.01 -7.43 13.00
CA PRO A 189 -14.15 -7.64 11.84
C PRO A 189 -14.86 -8.25 10.61
N PRO A 190 -15.77 -9.25 10.73
CA PRO A 190 -16.51 -9.79 9.59
C PRO A 190 -17.56 -8.82 9.00
N LEU A 191 -18.00 -7.81 9.75
CA LEU A 191 -18.86 -6.75 9.23
C LEU A 191 -18.01 -5.66 8.54
N LEU A 192 -16.90 -5.25 9.15
CA LEU A 192 -15.96 -4.29 8.58
C LEU A 192 -15.40 -4.79 7.24
N ALA A 193 -14.98 -6.06 7.15
CA ALA A 193 -14.46 -6.67 5.93
C ALA A 193 -15.50 -6.72 4.78
N ARG A 194 -16.79 -6.84 5.11
CA ARG A 194 -17.89 -6.78 4.13
C ARG A 194 -18.30 -5.35 3.79
N LEU A 195 -18.02 -4.39 4.66
CA LEU A 195 -18.35 -2.97 4.49
C LEU A 195 -17.27 -2.20 3.71
N ALA A 196 -15.99 -2.49 3.96
CA ALA A 196 -14.85 -1.75 3.41
C ALA A 196 -14.84 -1.57 1.87
N PRO A 197 -15.23 -2.57 1.02
CA PRO A 197 -15.29 -2.38 -0.43
C PRO A 197 -16.24 -1.27 -0.88
N PHE A 198 -17.23 -0.92 -0.05
CA PHE A 198 -18.28 0.06 -0.34
C PHE A 198 -18.02 1.43 0.30
N LEU A 199 -16.87 1.64 0.97
CA LEU A 199 -16.53 2.89 1.64
C LEU A 199 -15.37 3.64 0.99
N SER A 200 -15.38 4.97 1.10
CA SER A 200 -14.25 5.82 0.74
C SER A 200 -14.25 7.12 1.52
N ILE A 201 -13.18 7.40 2.29
CA ILE A 201 -13.03 8.67 3.01
C ILE A 201 -12.76 9.88 2.09
N HIS A 202 -12.39 9.62 0.82
CA HIS A 202 -11.88 10.61 -0.14
C HIS A 202 -12.96 11.28 -1.00
N GLN A 203 -14.11 10.63 -1.18
CA GLN A 203 -15.22 11.11 -2.00
C GLN A 203 -15.94 12.28 -1.31
N GLY A 204 -16.11 13.41 -2.01
CA GLY A 204 -16.58 14.67 -1.43
C GLY A 204 -18.09 14.87 -1.36
N ALA A 205 -18.88 13.96 -1.93
CA ALA A 205 -20.33 14.06 -2.08
C ALA A 205 -21.03 12.75 -1.66
N GLU A 206 -22.36 12.68 -1.78
CA GLU A 206 -23.08 11.41 -1.68
C GLU A 206 -22.69 10.44 -2.83
N PRO A 207 -22.93 9.13 -2.69
CA PRO A 207 -22.53 8.15 -3.71
C PRO A 207 -23.32 8.31 -5.01
N ASP A 208 -22.62 8.42 -6.14
CA ASP A 208 -23.21 8.48 -7.47
C ASP A 208 -23.84 7.12 -7.85
N PRO A 209 -25.17 7.04 -8.07
CA PRO A 209 -25.86 5.81 -8.45
C PRO A 209 -25.31 5.13 -9.71
N ARG A 210 -24.70 5.90 -10.63
CA ARG A 210 -24.12 5.39 -11.89
C ARG A 210 -22.87 4.52 -11.66
N PHE A 211 -22.23 4.67 -10.50
CA PHE A 211 -21.04 3.92 -10.10
C PHE A 211 -21.26 3.06 -8.84
N ALA A 212 -22.40 3.22 -8.17
CA ALA A 212 -22.71 2.54 -6.91
C ALA A 212 -22.96 1.03 -7.10
N ALA A 213 -22.32 0.21 -6.26
CA ALA A 213 -22.57 -1.22 -6.23
C ALA A 213 -23.97 -1.56 -5.69
N PRO A 214 -24.55 -2.74 -5.99
CA PRO A 214 -25.94 -3.07 -5.61
C PRO A 214 -26.32 -2.84 -4.13
N PRO A 215 -25.48 -3.16 -3.13
CA PRO A 215 -25.80 -2.86 -1.72
C PRO A 215 -25.90 -1.36 -1.43
N VAL A 216 -25.08 -0.53 -2.10
CA VAL A 216 -25.12 0.94 -1.97
C VAL A 216 -26.34 1.51 -2.68
N LEU A 217 -26.68 1.02 -3.87
CA LEU A 217 -27.91 1.39 -4.58
C LEU A 217 -29.18 1.06 -3.79
N GLN A 218 -29.21 -0.09 -3.12
CA GLN A 218 -30.32 -0.48 -2.24
C GLN A 218 -30.35 0.35 -0.95
N ALA A 219 -29.18 0.72 -0.41
CA ALA A 219 -29.07 1.60 0.75
C ALA A 219 -29.52 3.04 0.44
N LEU A 220 -29.18 3.58 -0.73
CA LEU A 220 -29.63 4.90 -1.21
C LEU A 220 -31.15 4.99 -1.31
N ARG A 221 -31.79 4.07 -2.06
CA ARG A 221 -33.25 4.02 -2.16
C ARG A 221 -33.92 3.92 -0.79
N ALA A 222 -33.42 3.05 0.09
CA ALA A 222 -33.97 2.90 1.43
C ALA A 222 -33.78 4.14 2.32
N ALA A 223 -32.69 4.89 2.15
CA ALA A 223 -32.43 6.14 2.87
C ALA A 223 -33.28 7.31 2.36
N GLN A 224 -33.57 7.35 1.06
CA GLN A 224 -34.41 8.35 0.38
C GLN A 224 -35.89 7.91 0.30
N GLY A 225 -36.35 7.03 1.21
CA GLY A 225 -37.77 6.68 1.35
C GLY A 225 -38.39 5.87 0.20
N GLY A 226 -37.59 5.40 -0.76
CA GLY A 226 -38.04 4.69 -1.96
C GLY A 226 -38.20 5.56 -3.21
N GLU A 227 -37.72 6.81 -3.21
CA GLU A 227 -37.65 7.64 -4.40
C GLU A 227 -36.68 7.02 -5.44
N ASP A 228 -37.13 6.90 -6.71
CA ASP A 228 -36.33 6.29 -7.80
C ASP A 228 -35.40 7.31 -8.49
N ASP A 229 -35.69 8.61 -8.39
CA ASP A 229 -34.88 9.70 -8.95
C ASP A 229 -33.63 9.99 -8.09
N LEU A 230 -32.78 8.98 -7.94
CA LEU A 230 -31.48 9.12 -7.29
C LEU A 230 -30.57 10.04 -8.13
N ALA A 231 -30.53 11.33 -7.79
CA ALA A 231 -29.70 12.31 -8.48
C ALA A 231 -28.23 12.26 -8.01
N ALA A 232 -27.29 12.28 -8.96
CA ALA A 232 -25.87 12.50 -8.68
C ALA A 232 -25.56 14.01 -8.65
N ASP A 233 -24.67 14.44 -7.76
CA ASP A 233 -24.10 15.79 -7.75
C ASP A 233 -23.28 16.00 -9.05
N PRO A 234 -23.65 16.95 -9.93
CA PRO A 234 -22.97 17.18 -11.20
C PRO A 234 -21.63 17.94 -11.05
N ASP A 235 -21.44 18.66 -9.95
CA ASP A 235 -20.24 19.48 -9.69
C ASP A 235 -19.20 18.73 -8.84
N ALA A 236 -19.54 17.53 -8.33
CA ALA A 236 -18.65 16.67 -7.57
C ALA A 236 -17.42 16.22 -8.40
N ALA A 237 -16.24 16.75 -8.06
CA ALA A 237 -14.98 16.42 -8.70
C ALA A 237 -14.65 14.92 -8.61
N PRO A 238 -14.62 14.16 -9.74
CA PRO A 238 -14.56 12.70 -9.71
C PRO A 238 -13.30 12.16 -9.02
N VAL A 239 -13.49 11.27 -8.05
CA VAL A 239 -12.39 10.55 -7.37
C VAL A 239 -12.29 9.12 -7.90
N VAL A 240 -11.07 8.66 -8.16
CA VAL A 240 -10.75 7.31 -8.62
C VAL A 240 -9.59 6.69 -7.82
N THR A 241 -9.62 5.38 -7.62
CA THR A 241 -8.45 4.58 -7.24
C THR A 241 -7.77 4.06 -8.51
N ILE A 242 -6.46 4.25 -8.63
CA ILE A 242 -5.62 3.68 -9.68
C ILE A 242 -4.64 2.71 -9.02
N THR A 243 -4.68 1.44 -9.43
CA THR A 243 -3.69 0.41 -9.05
C THR A 243 -2.86 0.06 -10.26
N ALA A 244 -1.54 0.16 -10.15
CA ALA A 244 -0.56 -0.09 -11.21
C ALA A 244 0.43 -1.18 -10.76
N ALA A 245 0.26 -2.41 -11.27
CA ALA A 245 1.18 -3.53 -11.04
C ALA A 245 2.16 -3.65 -12.22
N VAL A 246 3.43 -3.34 -12.00
CA VAL A 246 4.48 -3.39 -13.02
C VAL A 246 5.32 -4.66 -12.90
N ALA A 247 5.64 -5.25 -14.05
CA ALA A 247 6.69 -6.25 -14.19
C ALA A 247 7.79 -5.75 -15.13
N LEU A 248 9.04 -5.81 -14.68
CA LEU A 248 10.22 -5.55 -15.51
C LEU A 248 10.72 -6.86 -16.16
N PRO A 249 11.41 -6.81 -17.32
CA PRO A 249 12.00 -7.99 -17.96
C PRO A 249 12.97 -8.79 -17.07
N GLY A 250 13.59 -8.13 -16.08
CA GLY A 250 14.45 -8.77 -15.07
C GLY A 250 13.70 -9.49 -13.94
N GLY A 251 12.39 -9.70 -14.06
CA GLY A 251 11.57 -10.42 -13.08
C GLY A 251 11.12 -9.62 -11.85
N ALA A 252 11.74 -8.46 -11.58
CA ALA A 252 11.31 -7.55 -10.54
C ALA A 252 9.89 -7.03 -10.78
N ARG A 253 9.10 -6.93 -9.71
CA ARG A 253 7.73 -6.44 -9.71
C ARG A 253 7.53 -5.38 -8.64
N PHE A 254 6.63 -4.45 -8.89
CA PHE A 254 6.19 -3.44 -7.92
C PHE A 254 4.73 -3.06 -8.20
N THR A 255 3.94 -2.83 -7.15
CA THR A 255 2.54 -2.41 -7.29
C THR A 255 2.28 -1.13 -6.52
N ARG A 256 1.86 -0.07 -7.23
CA ARG A 256 1.47 1.22 -6.64
C ARG A 256 -0.06 1.33 -6.60
N ARG A 257 -0.60 1.84 -5.49
CA ARG A 257 -1.97 2.34 -5.38
C ARG A 257 -1.93 3.85 -5.26
N ALA A 258 -2.84 4.55 -5.94
CA ALA A 258 -3.02 5.99 -5.83
C ALA A 258 -4.51 6.35 -5.81
N VAL A 259 -4.94 7.20 -4.88
CA VAL A 259 -6.28 7.80 -4.93
C VAL A 259 -6.14 9.19 -5.55
N VAL A 260 -6.87 9.45 -6.64
CA VAL A 260 -6.73 10.67 -7.45
C VAL A 260 -8.08 11.35 -7.60
N ARG A 261 -8.12 12.65 -7.30
CA ARG A 261 -9.23 13.54 -7.67
C ARG A 261 -8.94 14.15 -9.03
N LEU A 262 -9.88 14.02 -9.96
CA LEU A 262 -9.87 14.63 -11.29
C LEU A 262 -10.64 15.95 -11.24
N GLY A 263 -10.25 16.92 -12.07
CA GLY A 263 -10.77 18.29 -12.03
C GLY A 263 -9.76 19.30 -11.48
N PRO A 264 -10.10 20.61 -11.43
CA PRO A 264 -9.16 21.68 -11.13
C PRO A 264 -8.61 21.60 -9.70
N GLY A 265 -7.43 21.01 -9.55
CA GLY A 265 -6.69 20.91 -8.31
C GLY A 265 -5.91 22.18 -7.97
N GLY A 266 -5.52 22.31 -6.70
CA GLY A 266 -4.67 23.41 -6.24
C GLY A 266 -3.38 23.51 -7.07
N ARG A 267 -3.01 24.74 -7.46
CA ARG A 267 -1.92 25.07 -8.41
C ARG A 267 -2.26 24.83 -9.90
N GLY A 268 -3.53 24.70 -10.28
CA GLY A 268 -3.96 24.77 -11.68
C GLY A 268 -3.68 23.52 -12.52
N ARG A 269 -3.45 22.36 -11.89
CA ARG A 269 -3.44 21.06 -12.55
C ARG A 269 -4.87 20.51 -12.64
N GLY A 270 -5.21 19.82 -13.72
CA GLY A 270 -6.52 19.16 -13.88
C GLY A 270 -6.72 17.89 -13.03
N TRP A 271 -5.87 17.66 -12.03
CA TRP A 271 -5.93 16.53 -11.10
C TRP A 271 -5.09 16.78 -9.84
N GLN A 272 -5.35 16.00 -8.79
CA GLN A 272 -4.56 15.91 -7.57
C GLN A 272 -4.57 14.48 -7.01
N VAL A 273 -3.40 13.90 -6.74
CA VAL A 273 -3.29 12.70 -5.88
C VAL A 273 -3.61 13.11 -4.44
N LEU A 274 -4.52 12.36 -3.82
CA LEU A 274 -4.92 12.49 -2.42
C LEU A 274 -4.08 11.59 -1.51
N GLU A 275 -3.79 10.38 -2.00
CA GLU A 275 -3.10 9.33 -1.25
C GLU A 275 -2.21 8.50 -2.21
N TRP A 276 -1.02 8.14 -1.73
CA TRP A 276 -0.14 7.13 -2.35
C TRP A 276 0.00 5.96 -1.38
N GLY A 277 -0.07 4.73 -1.89
CA GLY A 277 0.12 3.52 -1.09
C GLY A 277 0.60 2.33 -1.90
N VAL A 278 0.75 1.20 -1.23
CA VAL A 278 0.97 -0.13 -1.82
C VAL A 278 -0.20 -1.00 -1.33
N PRO A 279 -0.89 -1.76 -2.19
CA PRO A 279 -2.01 -2.57 -1.74
C PRO A 279 -1.54 -3.73 -0.83
N ASP A 280 -2.29 -4.00 0.25
CA ASP A 280 -1.94 -4.98 1.28
C ASP A 280 -1.87 -6.43 0.76
N SER A 281 -2.43 -6.71 -0.41
CA SER A 281 -2.22 -7.95 -1.16
C SER A 281 -1.89 -7.66 -2.61
N LEU A 282 -0.89 -8.38 -3.14
CA LEU A 282 -0.75 -8.58 -4.57
C LEU A 282 -1.91 -9.46 -5.09
N PRO A 283 -2.45 -9.19 -6.29
CA PRO A 283 -3.25 -10.17 -7.03
C PRO A 283 -2.37 -11.31 -7.59
#